data_AF-A0A941RQD1-F1
#
_entry.id   AF-A0A941RQD1-F1
#
_cell.length_a   1.000
_cell.length_b   1.000
_cell.length_c   1.000
_cell.angle_alpha   90.00
_cell.angle_beta   90.00
_cell.angle_gamma   90.00
#
_symmetry.space_group_name_H-M   'P 1'
#
loop_
_entity.id
_entity.type
_entity.pdbx_description
1 polymer ?
#
loop_
_entity_poly.entity_id
_entity_poly.type
_entity_poly.pdbx_seq_one_letter_code
_entity_poly.pdbx_strand_id
1 'polypeptide(L)'
;MHSSVAPNLDETYGAAAEPRKLDAWEKKGKVPRSLSNLDAQNALLLLDLMQLVEKGLGVVKYVFADRPILWVVDREGNIWFALEETVDAETGEFTYPDIRPDPGVTYDRLGHPALIGCAVGRIAGELKFDPGPPGRWYINNFSGRYSRGNNRTEEHLNNVGAAFAKLGIEVAVQFY
;
A
#
# COMPACT_ATOMS: atom_id res chain seq x y z
N MET A 1 20.88 -6.98 32.51
CA MET A 1 20.58 -7.61 31.21
C MET A 1 19.10 -7.40 30.93
N HIS A 2 18.74 -6.32 30.23
CA HIS A 2 17.37 -6.15 29.75
C HIS A 2 17.24 -6.97 28.46
N SER A 3 16.63 -8.15 28.58
CA SER A 3 16.19 -8.91 27.41
C SER A 3 15.00 -8.15 26.83
N SER A 4 15.20 -7.40 25.75
CA SER A 4 14.09 -6.82 24.99
C SER A 4 13.39 -7.98 24.28
N VAL A 5 12.22 -8.39 24.80
CA VAL A 5 11.34 -9.32 24.10
C VAL A 5 11.01 -8.68 22.76
N ALA A 6 11.28 -9.39 21.66
CA ALA A 6 10.90 -8.91 20.33
C ALA A 6 9.38 -8.67 20.33
N PRO A 7 8.90 -7.53 19.78
CA PRO A 7 7.48 -7.21 19.81
C PRO A 7 6.67 -8.32 19.15
N ASN A 8 5.56 -8.72 19.78
CA ASN A 8 4.63 -9.67 19.21
C ASN A 8 3.95 -9.03 17.99
N LEU A 9 4.31 -9.48 16.80
CA LEU A 9 3.80 -8.90 15.55
C LEU A 9 2.30 -9.16 15.34
N ASP A 10 1.75 -10.21 15.95
CA ASP A 10 0.31 -10.49 15.88
C ASP A 10 -0.50 -9.48 16.69
N GLU A 11 0.02 -9.05 17.84
CA GLU A 11 -0.54 -7.94 18.63
C GLU A 11 -0.29 -6.58 17.96
N THR A 12 0.85 -6.44 17.28
CA THR A 12 1.24 -5.16 16.67
C THR A 12 0.46 -4.87 15.39
N TYR A 13 0.37 -5.83 14.48
CA TYR A 13 -0.19 -5.64 13.13
C TYR A 13 -1.32 -6.62 12.79
N GLY A 14 -1.69 -7.48 13.74
CA GLY A 14 -2.60 -8.59 13.51
C GLY A 14 -1.88 -9.86 13.05
N ALA A 15 -2.48 -11.01 13.36
CA ALA A 15 -2.00 -12.33 12.94
C ALA A 15 -1.86 -12.44 11.41
N ALA A 16 -0.76 -12.99 10.91
CA ALA A 16 -0.58 -13.19 9.48
C ALA A 16 -1.65 -14.13 8.89
N ALA A 17 -2.15 -13.83 7.70
CA ALA A 17 -3.21 -14.56 7.03
C ALA A 17 -2.97 -14.63 5.52
N GLU A 18 -3.47 -15.69 4.89
CA GLU A 18 -3.50 -15.83 3.44
C GLU A 18 -4.39 -14.74 2.80
N PRO A 19 -4.08 -14.28 1.58
CA PRO A 19 -4.95 -13.36 0.87
C PRO A 19 -6.29 -14.02 0.57
N ARG A 20 -7.39 -13.31 0.88
CA ARG A 20 -8.75 -13.84 0.66
C ARG A 20 -9.10 -14.11 -0.82
N LYS A 21 -8.38 -13.50 -1.75
CA LYS A 21 -8.51 -13.73 -3.20
C LYS A 21 -7.19 -13.32 -3.87
N LEU A 22 -6.90 -13.98 -4.99
CA LEU A 22 -5.80 -13.66 -5.90
C LEU A 22 -6.33 -13.49 -7.32
N ASP A 23 -5.88 -12.46 -8.01
CA ASP A 23 -6.16 -12.20 -9.42
C ASP A 23 -5.17 -12.95 -10.33
N ALA A 24 -5.50 -13.08 -11.62
CA ALA A 24 -4.81 -14.03 -12.52
C ALA A 24 -3.31 -13.74 -12.68
N TRP A 25 -2.95 -12.47 -12.87
CA TRP A 25 -1.54 -12.07 -13.02
C TRP A 25 -0.76 -12.09 -11.72
N GLU A 26 -1.41 -11.89 -10.58
CA GLU A 26 -0.78 -12.07 -9.26
C GLU A 26 -0.34 -13.53 -9.10
N LYS A 27 -1.20 -14.49 -9.45
CA LYS A 27 -0.89 -15.94 -9.42
C LYS A 27 0.24 -16.34 -10.38
N LYS A 28 0.44 -15.58 -11.45
CA LYS A 28 1.56 -15.76 -12.40
C LYS A 28 2.86 -15.11 -11.90
N GLY A 29 2.87 -14.55 -10.69
CA GLY A 29 4.06 -13.95 -10.07
C GLY A 29 4.37 -12.56 -10.60
N LYS A 30 3.39 -11.85 -11.17
CA LYS A 30 3.59 -10.46 -11.61
C LYS A 30 3.76 -9.55 -10.40
N VAL A 31 4.82 -8.75 -10.41
CA VAL A 31 5.20 -7.81 -9.32
C VAL A 31 5.10 -6.37 -9.86
N PRO A 32 4.55 -5.40 -9.10
CA PRO A 32 4.51 -4.00 -9.53
C PRO A 32 5.91 -3.43 -9.81
N ARG A 33 6.05 -2.57 -10.83
CA ARG A 33 7.30 -1.86 -11.16
C ARG A 33 7.68 -0.84 -10.09
N SER A 34 6.68 -0.23 -9.46
CA SER A 34 6.84 0.77 -8.40
C SER A 34 6.98 0.17 -7.00
N LEU A 35 7.15 -1.16 -6.89
CA LEU A 35 7.29 -1.83 -5.59
C LEU A 35 8.55 -1.37 -4.85
N SER A 36 8.33 -0.91 -3.63
CA SER A 36 9.37 -0.51 -2.68
C SER A 36 9.03 -1.04 -1.29
N ASN A 37 10.06 -1.34 -0.48
CA ASN A 37 9.87 -1.50 0.96
C ASN A 37 9.98 -0.12 1.65
N LEU A 38 9.30 0.04 2.77
CA LEU A 38 9.41 1.24 3.60
C LEU A 38 10.59 1.09 4.57
N ASP A 39 11.77 1.49 4.10
CA ASP A 39 12.97 1.69 4.93
C ASP A 39 13.37 3.16 5.00
N ALA A 40 14.48 3.46 5.67
CA ALA A 40 14.95 4.84 5.84
C ALA A 40 15.24 5.56 4.52
N GLN A 41 15.69 4.84 3.47
CA GLN A 41 16.00 5.45 2.18
C GLN A 41 14.71 5.74 1.40
N ASN A 42 13.85 4.74 1.28
CA ASN A 42 12.61 4.86 0.53
C ASN A 42 11.60 5.77 1.24
N ALA A 43 11.64 5.88 2.57
CA ALA A 43 10.83 6.83 3.32
C ALA A 43 11.16 8.30 2.97
N LEU A 44 12.45 8.64 2.78
CA LEU A 44 12.84 9.99 2.34
C LEU A 44 12.28 10.30 0.95
N LEU A 45 12.36 9.35 0.01
CA LEU A 45 11.82 9.51 -1.34
C LEU A 45 10.29 9.63 -1.34
N LEU A 46 9.61 8.84 -0.50
CA LEU A 46 8.16 8.93 -0.33
C LEU A 46 7.75 10.27 0.28
N LEU A 47 8.50 10.77 1.27
CA LEU A 47 8.27 12.07 1.87
C LEU A 47 8.45 13.22 0.86
N ASP A 48 9.49 13.17 0.02
CA ASP A 48 9.69 14.15 -1.06
C ASP A 48 8.50 14.16 -2.03
N LEU A 49 8.01 12.99 -2.42
CA LEU A 49 6.80 12.86 -3.23
C LEU A 49 5.58 13.48 -2.53
N MET A 50 5.36 13.16 -1.26
CA MET A 50 4.24 13.68 -0.47
C MET A 50 4.25 15.21 -0.41
N GLN A 51 5.43 15.80 -0.19
CA GLN A 51 5.60 17.25 -0.16
C GLN A 51 5.37 17.90 -1.54
N LEU A 52 5.74 17.22 -2.64
CA LEU A 52 5.47 17.74 -3.99
C LEU A 52 3.96 17.78 -4.30
N VAL A 53 3.21 16.77 -3.83
CA VAL A 53 1.74 16.76 -3.93
C VAL A 53 1.13 17.89 -3.11
N GLU A 54 1.58 18.07 -1.86
CA GLU A 54 1.11 19.13 -0.96
C GLU A 54 1.40 20.54 -1.50
N LYS A 55 2.60 20.77 -2.04
CA LYS A 55 2.99 22.02 -2.72
C LYS A 55 2.18 22.26 -4.00
N GLY A 56 1.49 21.25 -4.52
CA GLY A 56 0.57 21.38 -5.64
C GLY A 56 1.24 21.37 -7.01
N LEU A 57 2.38 20.67 -7.17
CA LEU A 57 2.95 20.47 -8.50
C LEU A 57 1.93 19.69 -9.37
N GLY A 58 1.34 20.36 -10.36
CA GLY A 58 0.12 19.89 -11.03
C GLY A 58 0.19 18.46 -11.56
N VAL A 59 1.30 18.08 -12.23
CA VAL A 59 1.48 16.72 -12.77
C VAL A 59 1.54 15.64 -11.68
N VAL A 60 2.13 15.95 -10.53
CA VAL A 60 2.23 15.02 -9.40
C VAL A 60 0.89 14.98 -8.65
N LYS A 61 0.33 16.14 -8.33
CA LYS A 61 -0.97 16.22 -7.67
C LYS A 61 -2.07 15.51 -8.46
N TYR A 62 -2.09 15.64 -9.78
CA TYR A 62 -3.07 14.97 -10.64
C TYR A 62 -3.03 13.44 -10.47
N VAL A 63 -1.83 12.85 -10.48
CA VAL A 63 -1.68 11.39 -10.34
C VAL A 63 -2.03 10.93 -8.91
N PHE A 64 -1.47 11.59 -7.89
CA PHE A 64 -1.51 11.08 -6.52
C PHE A 64 -2.68 11.60 -5.66
N ALA A 65 -3.47 12.55 -6.15
CA ALA A 65 -4.75 12.90 -5.53
C ALA A 65 -5.85 11.87 -5.85
N ASP A 66 -5.80 11.27 -7.05
CA ASP A 66 -6.84 10.34 -7.53
C ASP A 66 -6.45 8.86 -7.37
N ARG A 67 -5.15 8.54 -7.36
CA ARG A 67 -4.66 7.15 -7.28
C ARG A 67 -4.07 6.84 -5.90
N PRO A 68 -4.60 5.84 -5.17
CA PRO A 68 -3.99 5.40 -3.93
C PRO A 68 -2.63 4.72 -4.17
N ILE A 69 -1.73 4.90 -3.21
CA ILE A 69 -0.57 4.03 -3.05
C ILE A 69 -1.04 2.85 -2.19
N LEU A 70 -0.95 1.63 -2.73
CA LEU A 70 -1.24 0.42 -1.96
C LEU A 70 -0.10 0.18 -0.97
N TRP A 71 -0.43 -0.31 0.22
CA TRP A 71 0.56 -0.79 1.18
C TRP A 71 0.13 -2.10 1.84
N VAL A 72 1.09 -2.92 2.27
CA VAL A 72 0.88 -4.15 3.02
C VAL A 72 2.00 -4.38 4.03
N VAL A 73 1.64 -4.87 5.20
CA VAL A 73 2.59 -5.43 6.18
C VAL A 73 2.73 -6.93 5.88
N ASP A 74 3.95 -7.37 5.57
CA ASP A 74 4.23 -8.79 5.34
C ASP A 74 4.24 -9.59 6.66
N ARG A 75 4.52 -10.90 6.57
CA ARG A 75 4.58 -11.78 7.74
C ARG A 75 5.67 -11.36 8.73
N GLU A 76 6.77 -10.82 8.24
CA GLU A 76 7.93 -10.43 9.02
C GLU A 76 7.79 -9.03 9.64
N GLY A 77 6.73 -8.29 9.27
CA GLY A 77 6.44 -6.95 9.78
C GLY A 77 7.02 -5.83 8.92
N ASN A 78 7.58 -6.14 7.74
CA ASN A 78 8.02 -5.10 6.80
C ASN A 78 6.81 -4.51 6.08
N ILE A 79 6.87 -3.21 5.82
CA ILE A 79 5.84 -2.51 5.06
C ILE A 79 6.32 -2.41 3.61
N TRP A 80 5.52 -2.90 2.68
CA TRP A 80 5.73 -2.79 1.25
C TRP A 80 4.68 -1.86 0.66
N PHE A 81 5.06 -1.05 -0.33
CA PHE A 81 4.16 -0.14 -1.01
C PHE A 81 4.42 -0.04 -2.51
N ALA A 82 3.38 0.26 -3.27
CA ALA A 82 3.42 0.44 -4.71
C ALA A 82 2.20 1.25 -5.19
N LEU A 83 2.25 1.81 -6.39
CA LEU A 83 1.04 2.25 -7.07
C LEU A 83 0.19 1.03 -7.46
N GLU A 84 -1.14 1.19 -7.52
CA GLU A 84 -2.02 0.19 -8.12
C GLU A 84 -1.80 0.17 -9.64
N GLU A 85 -0.91 -0.72 -10.10
CA GLU A 85 -0.56 -0.86 -11.51
C GLU A 85 -1.51 -1.81 -12.25
N THR A 86 -1.70 -1.55 -13.54
CA THR A 86 -2.52 -2.38 -14.43
C THR A 86 -1.67 -3.10 -15.47
N VAL A 87 -2.08 -4.30 -15.81
CA VAL A 87 -1.49 -5.09 -16.89
C VAL A 87 -2.56 -5.48 -17.91
N ASP A 88 -2.13 -5.70 -19.14
CA ASP A 88 -2.94 -6.33 -20.16
C ASP A 88 -3.30 -7.76 -19.70
N ALA A 89 -4.58 -8.10 -19.73
CA ALA A 89 -5.07 -9.37 -19.20
C ALA A 89 -4.58 -10.59 -20.01
N GLU A 90 -4.25 -10.42 -21.29
CA GLU A 90 -3.79 -11.49 -22.18
C GLU A 90 -2.27 -11.64 -22.15
N THR A 91 -1.53 -10.53 -22.33
CA THR A 91 -0.08 -10.53 -22.48
C THR A 91 0.67 -10.34 -21.17
N GLY A 92 0.04 -9.70 -20.18
CA GLY A 92 0.67 -9.33 -18.92
C GLY A 92 1.65 -8.18 -19.03
N GLU A 93 1.70 -7.49 -20.17
CA GLU A 93 2.48 -6.27 -20.31
C GLU A 93 1.91 -5.16 -19.42
N PHE A 94 2.80 -4.34 -18.86
CA PHE A 94 2.34 -3.22 -18.04
C PHE A 94 1.69 -2.18 -18.93
N THR A 95 0.53 -1.73 -18.47
CA THR A 95 -0.25 -0.70 -19.11
C THR A 95 -0.23 0.54 -18.22
N TYR A 96 -0.39 1.71 -18.83
CA TYR A 96 -0.42 2.94 -18.06
C TYR A 96 -1.75 3.07 -17.33
N PRO A 97 -1.74 3.61 -16.11
CA PRO A 97 -2.97 3.98 -15.45
C PRO A 97 -3.50 5.27 -16.08
N ASP A 98 -4.06 5.28 -17.31
CA ASP A 98 -5.13 6.26 -17.62
C ASP A 98 -5.97 6.20 -18.93
N ILE A 99 -7.24 6.52 -18.69
CA ILE A 99 -8.31 7.21 -19.44
C ILE A 99 -8.81 6.65 -20.77
N ARG A 100 -7.97 6.06 -21.62
CA ARG A 100 -8.44 5.48 -22.89
C ARG A 100 -8.04 4.02 -22.93
N PRO A 101 -8.95 3.10 -22.56
CA PRO A 101 -8.70 1.70 -22.85
C PRO A 101 -8.46 1.61 -24.36
N ASP A 102 -7.32 1.03 -24.76
CA ASP A 102 -7.12 0.69 -26.15
C ASP A 102 -8.28 -0.22 -26.55
N PRO A 103 -9.01 0.10 -27.64
CA PRO A 103 -10.18 -0.70 -28.03
C PRO A 103 -9.78 -2.17 -28.19
N GLY A 104 -10.34 -3.03 -27.34
CA GLY A 104 -10.05 -4.47 -27.34
C GLY A 104 -9.11 -4.95 -26.23
N VAL A 105 -8.48 -4.04 -25.47
CA VAL A 105 -7.63 -4.44 -24.33
C VAL A 105 -8.46 -4.59 -23.07
N THR A 106 -8.40 -5.79 -22.47
CA THR A 106 -8.92 -6.05 -21.13
C THR A 106 -7.79 -5.87 -20.12
N TYR A 107 -8.08 -5.21 -19.00
CA TYR A 107 -7.06 -4.89 -18.00
C TYR A 107 -7.29 -5.67 -16.70
N ASP A 108 -6.19 -6.18 -16.15
CA ASP A 108 -6.14 -6.71 -14.79
C ASP A 108 -5.34 -5.75 -13.89
N ARG A 109 -5.72 -5.67 -12.62
CA ARG A 109 -5.03 -4.87 -11.60
C ARG A 109 -4.11 -5.74 -10.77
N LEU A 110 -2.95 -5.20 -10.39
CA LEU A 110 -2.07 -5.79 -9.39
C LEU A 110 -2.45 -5.20 -8.03
N GLY A 111 -3.09 -6.00 -7.18
CA GLY A 111 -3.54 -5.58 -5.85
C GLY A 111 -2.50 -5.84 -4.76
N HIS A 112 -2.94 -5.70 -3.50
CA HIS A 112 -2.08 -5.94 -2.31
C HIS A 112 -1.29 -7.26 -2.34
N PRO A 113 -1.84 -8.40 -2.82
CA PRO A 113 -1.07 -9.64 -2.88
C PRO A 113 0.19 -9.54 -3.74
N ALA A 114 0.16 -8.78 -4.83
CA ALA A 114 1.31 -8.61 -5.71
C ALA A 114 2.52 -7.95 -5.03
N LEU A 115 2.29 -7.13 -3.98
CA LEU A 115 3.35 -6.44 -3.25
C LEU A 115 4.24 -7.40 -2.44
N ILE A 116 3.72 -8.58 -2.09
CA ILE A 116 4.42 -9.59 -1.27
C ILE A 116 4.42 -10.96 -1.93
N GLY A 117 4.33 -11.02 -3.27
CA GLY A 117 4.41 -12.27 -4.03
C GLY A 117 3.31 -13.27 -3.68
N CYS A 118 2.10 -12.79 -3.36
CA CYS A 118 0.96 -13.58 -2.91
C CYS A 118 1.18 -14.34 -1.59
N ALA A 119 2.18 -13.96 -0.79
CA ALA A 119 2.46 -14.58 0.50
C ALA A 119 1.45 -14.17 1.59
N VAL A 120 1.53 -14.82 2.74
CA VAL A 120 0.79 -14.42 3.94
C VAL A 120 1.15 -13.00 4.36
N GLY A 121 0.12 -12.20 4.64
CA GLY A 121 0.25 -10.80 5.07
C GLY A 121 -0.52 -10.53 6.35
N ARG A 122 -0.19 -9.43 7.03
CA ARG A 122 -0.82 -9.03 8.29
C ARG A 122 -1.97 -8.07 8.01
N ILE A 123 -1.67 -6.81 7.75
CA ILE A 123 -2.66 -5.77 7.47
C ILE A 123 -2.25 -5.01 6.22
N ALA A 124 -3.23 -4.55 5.46
CA ALA A 124 -3.01 -3.83 4.20
C ALA A 124 -4.05 -2.74 3.98
N GLY A 125 -3.73 -1.79 3.14
CA GLY A 125 -4.68 -0.79 2.69
C GLY A 125 -4.04 0.24 1.79
N GLU A 126 -4.43 1.49 1.94
CA GLU A 126 -4.08 2.55 1.00
C GLU A 126 -3.49 3.74 1.75
N LEU A 127 -2.50 4.39 1.15
CA LEU A 127 -2.02 5.73 1.49
C LEU A 127 -2.61 6.69 0.47
N LYS A 128 -3.32 7.72 0.94
CA LYS A 128 -4.07 8.66 0.11
C LYS A 128 -3.84 10.09 0.54
N PHE A 129 -3.90 10.99 -0.44
CA PHE A 129 -3.93 12.42 -0.21
C PHE A 129 -5.38 12.92 -0.28
N ASP A 130 -5.85 13.57 0.78
CA ASP A 130 -7.10 14.33 0.82
C ASP A 130 -6.78 15.79 0.44
N PRO A 131 -7.22 16.28 -0.73
CA PRO A 131 -6.92 17.64 -1.19
C PRO A 131 -7.80 18.73 -0.54
N GLY A 132 -8.64 18.38 0.44
CA GLY A 132 -9.44 19.36 1.20
C GLY A 132 -8.58 20.43 1.89
N PRO A 133 -9.15 21.53 2.40
CA PRO A 133 -8.39 22.55 3.14
C PRO A 133 -8.37 22.26 4.66
N PRO A 134 -7.21 21.98 5.30
CA PRO A 134 -5.87 21.80 4.73
C PRO A 134 -5.66 20.39 4.15
N GLY A 135 -4.80 20.31 3.12
CA GLY A 135 -4.50 19.05 2.46
C GLY A 135 -3.77 18.12 3.41
N ARG A 136 -4.09 16.83 3.40
CA ARG A 136 -3.54 15.86 4.38
C ARG A 136 -3.38 14.48 3.79
N TRP A 137 -2.36 13.77 4.26
CA TRP A 137 -2.17 12.35 3.97
C TRP A 137 -2.81 11.48 5.04
N TYR A 138 -3.38 10.35 4.62
CA TYR A 138 -3.91 9.35 5.53
C TYR A 138 -3.66 7.94 5.02
N ILE A 139 -3.48 7.01 5.96
CA ILE A 139 -3.51 5.58 5.70
C ILE A 139 -4.84 5.00 6.16
N ASN A 140 -5.32 4.00 5.43
CA ASN A 140 -6.49 3.22 5.78
C ASN A 140 -6.20 1.72 5.72
N ASN A 141 -7.06 0.87 6.30
CA ASN A 141 -6.98 -0.59 6.18
C ASN A 141 -7.90 -1.13 5.06
N PHE A 142 -8.15 -0.37 3.99
CA PHE A 142 -9.19 -0.68 3.01
C PHE A 142 -8.80 -1.78 2.01
N SER A 143 -8.10 -2.83 2.45
CA SER A 143 -7.81 -4.02 1.64
C SER A 143 -8.86 -5.12 1.83
N GLY A 144 -9.47 -5.57 0.74
CA GLY A 144 -10.32 -6.77 0.73
C GLY A 144 -9.53 -8.09 0.82
N ARG A 145 -8.20 -8.04 0.79
CA ARG A 145 -7.32 -9.21 0.70
C ARG A 145 -6.70 -9.59 2.04
N TYR A 146 -6.21 -8.60 2.80
CA TYR A 146 -5.53 -8.83 4.09
C TYR A 146 -6.18 -8.13 5.29
N SER A 147 -7.17 -7.24 5.08
CA SER A 147 -7.77 -6.46 6.18
C SER A 147 -9.26 -6.77 6.38
N ARG A 148 -10.11 -6.47 5.40
CA ARG A 148 -11.56 -6.64 5.53
C ARG A 148 -11.92 -8.11 5.70
N GLY A 149 -12.65 -8.42 6.77
CA GLY A 149 -13.03 -9.77 7.18
C GLY A 149 -11.93 -10.59 7.85
N ASN A 150 -10.78 -9.97 8.16
CA ASN A 150 -9.85 -10.45 9.18
C ASN A 150 -10.10 -9.67 10.47
N ASN A 151 -9.70 -10.22 11.62
CA ASN A 151 -9.82 -9.56 12.94
C ASN A 151 -8.78 -8.44 13.10
N ARG A 152 -8.76 -7.46 12.19
CA ARG A 152 -7.94 -6.25 12.31
C ARG A 152 -8.64 -5.23 13.20
N THR A 153 -7.84 -4.52 13.99
CA THR A 153 -8.31 -3.50 14.92
C THR A 153 -7.74 -2.15 14.50
N GLU A 154 -8.36 -1.09 15.00
CA GLU A 154 -7.85 0.28 14.83
C GLU A 154 -6.43 0.42 15.42
N GLU A 155 -6.15 -0.25 16.53
CA GLU A 155 -4.81 -0.29 17.13
C GLU A 155 -3.75 -0.86 16.19
N HIS A 156 -4.07 -1.94 15.45
CA HIS A 156 -3.14 -2.48 14.44
C HIS A 156 -2.82 -1.44 13.36
N LEU A 157 -3.82 -0.66 12.91
CA LEU A 157 -3.61 0.38 11.91
C LEU A 157 -2.84 1.58 12.48
N ASN A 158 -3.11 1.97 13.73
CA ASN A 158 -2.34 2.99 14.45
C ASN A 158 -0.87 2.60 14.59
N ASN A 159 -0.57 1.32 14.82
CA ASN A 159 0.80 0.82 14.86
C ASN A 159 1.49 0.93 13.49
N VAL A 160 0.77 0.74 12.39
CA VAL A 160 1.30 1.02 11.04
C VAL A 160 1.60 2.51 10.89
N GLY A 161 0.67 3.39 11.28
CA GLY A 161 0.91 4.85 11.27
C GLY A 161 2.14 5.24 12.09
N ALA A 162 2.32 4.65 13.28
CA ALA A 162 3.51 4.85 14.11
C ALA A 162 4.80 4.35 13.43
N ALA A 163 4.73 3.30 12.59
CA ALA A 163 5.88 2.83 11.82
C ALA A 163 6.30 3.83 10.72
N PHE A 164 5.33 4.47 10.05
CA PHE A 164 5.61 5.60 9.15
C PHE A 164 6.22 6.79 9.90
N ALA A 165 5.66 7.16 11.06
CA ALA A 165 6.13 8.28 11.86
C ALA A 165 7.57 8.08 12.37
N LYS A 166 7.97 6.86 12.72
CA LYS A 166 9.36 6.51 13.07
C LYS A 166 10.36 6.80 11.94
N LEU A 167 9.90 6.89 10.70
CA LEU A 167 10.69 7.23 9.52
C LEU A 167 10.47 8.68 9.05
N GLY A 168 9.82 9.51 9.88
CA GLY A 168 9.57 10.92 9.58
C GLY A 168 8.38 11.19 8.67
N ILE A 169 7.51 10.20 8.43
CA ILE A 169 6.31 10.35 7.62
C ILE A 169 5.08 10.43 8.54
N GLU A 170 4.49 11.61 8.64
CA GLU A 170 3.26 11.83 9.40
C GLU A 170 2.03 11.57 8.54
N VAL A 171 1.16 10.66 8.99
CA VAL A 171 -0.09 10.29 8.31
C VAL A 171 -1.23 10.20 9.31
N ALA A 172 -2.41 10.70 8.92
CA ALA A 172 -3.62 10.40 9.68
C ALA A 172 -4.05 8.95 9.48
N VAL A 173 -4.77 8.39 10.45
CA VAL A 173 -5.31 7.03 10.37
C VAL A 173 -6.80 7.07 10.16
N GLN A 174 -7.30 6.26 9.22
CA GLN A 174 -8.72 6.07 8.97
C GLN A 174 -9.07 4.58 8.91
N PHE A 175 -9.70 4.08 9.97
CA PHE A 175 -10.05 2.66 10.09
C PHE A 175 -11.45 2.35 9.51
N TYR A 176 -11.58 1.16 8.90
CA TYR A 176 -12.77 0.64 8.23
C TYR A 176 -13.06 -0.83 8.57
#